data_AF-H8GS58-F1
#
_entry.id   AF-H8GS58-F1
#
_cell.length_a   1.000
_cell.length_b   1.000
_cell.length_c   1.000
_cell.angle_alpha   90.00
_cell.angle_beta   90.00
_cell.angle_gamma   90.00
#
_symmetry.space_group_name_H-M   'P 1'
#
loop_
_entity.id
_entity.type
_entity.pdbx_description
1 polymer ?
#
loop_
_entity_poly.entity_id
_entity_poly.type
_entity_poly.pdbx_seq_one_letter_code
_entity_poly.pdbx_strand_id
1 'polypeptide(L)'
;MLKAMRLFCGVLALLACVAGAARVDLVPGQTAKLGERQVTLLRVQDSRCPPGVQCVRAGELSASLLVVAAPGEAGPRTRLLRLTLPAGPNIGQGELHLVDATFGRPPRVGLSDYFRR
;
A
#
# COMPACT_ATOMS: atom_id res chain seq x y z
N MET A 1 29.92 28.40 -49.44
CA MET A 1 29.39 27.02 -49.33
C MET A 1 28.71 26.89 -47.96
N LEU A 2 27.39 27.09 -47.89
CA LEU A 2 26.38 26.11 -47.43
C LEU A 2 26.88 25.22 -46.27
N LYS A 3 26.29 25.22 -45.07
CA LYS A 3 24.86 24.91 -44.84
C LYS A 3 24.45 25.37 -43.43
N ALA A 4 23.39 26.17 -43.37
CA ALA A 4 22.57 26.31 -42.16
C ALA A 4 21.82 24.99 -41.92
N MET A 5 21.94 24.39 -40.74
CA MET A 5 21.11 23.27 -40.30
C MET A 5 20.30 23.68 -39.06
N ARG A 6 19.22 24.39 -39.37
CA ARG A 6 17.88 24.36 -38.76
C ARG A 6 17.75 23.79 -37.33
N LEU A 7 17.37 24.72 -36.44
CA LEU A 7 16.30 24.60 -35.43
C LEU A 7 15.55 23.25 -35.45
N PHE A 8 15.67 22.44 -34.39
CA PHE A 8 14.61 21.53 -33.92
C PHE A 8 14.99 20.93 -32.55
N CYS A 9 14.29 21.36 -31.49
CA CYS A 9 14.09 20.75 -30.15
C CYS A 9 13.76 21.90 -29.19
N GLY A 10 12.56 22.49 -29.24
CA GLY A 10 11.31 21.75 -29.13
C GLY A 10 11.14 21.31 -27.67
N VAL A 11 10.77 22.27 -26.82
CA VAL A 11 10.03 22.11 -25.56
C VAL A 11 10.35 20.82 -24.80
N LEU A 12 11.31 20.90 -23.86
CA LEU A 12 11.50 19.89 -22.82
C LEU A 12 10.29 19.95 -21.89
N ALA A 13 9.20 19.32 -22.33
CA ALA A 13 7.96 19.18 -21.58
C ALA A 13 8.25 18.38 -20.31
N LEU A 14 8.34 19.09 -19.19
CA LEU A 14 7.65 18.83 -17.93
C LEU A 14 7.00 17.43 -17.81
N LEU A 15 7.80 16.37 -17.81
CA LEU A 15 7.41 15.10 -17.20
C LEU A 15 7.72 15.20 -15.71
N ALA A 16 6.92 16.02 -15.01
CA ALA A 16 6.76 15.85 -13.58
C ALA A 16 6.07 14.49 -13.38
N CYS A 17 6.89 13.45 -13.21
CA CYS A 17 6.43 12.17 -12.69
C CYS A 17 5.88 12.46 -11.29
N VAL A 18 4.56 12.65 -11.19
CA VAL A 18 3.89 12.70 -9.89
C VAL A 18 3.95 11.26 -9.39
N ALA A 19 5.01 10.94 -8.64
CA ALA A 19 5.10 9.71 -7.88
C ALA A 19 4.04 9.79 -6.77
N GLY A 20 2.80 9.50 -7.13
CA GLY A 20 1.68 9.44 -6.19
C GLY A 20 1.77 8.16 -5.38
N ALA A 21 1.72 8.30 -4.06
CA ALA A 21 1.49 7.18 -3.14
C ALA A 21 0.26 6.38 -3.60
N ALA A 22 0.43 5.12 -3.98
CA ALA A 22 -0.67 4.29 -4.37
C ALA A 22 -1.45 3.88 -3.11
N ARG A 23 -2.78 3.84 -3.23
CA ARG A 23 -3.69 3.39 -2.16
C ARG A 23 -4.77 2.49 -2.72
N VAL A 24 -5.12 1.46 -1.96
CA VAL A 24 -6.21 0.53 -2.29
C VAL A 24 -6.98 0.10 -1.05
N ASP A 25 -8.28 -0.11 -1.23
CA ASP A 25 -9.14 -0.68 -0.20
C ASP A 25 -9.48 -2.13 -0.53
N LEU A 26 -9.28 -3.02 0.43
CA LEU A 26 -9.54 -4.45 0.26
C LEU A 26 -10.47 -4.98 1.36
N VAL A 27 -11.27 -6.00 1.00
CA VAL A 27 -11.87 -6.94 1.96
C VAL A 27 -11.21 -8.32 1.83
N PRO A 28 -11.24 -9.18 2.87
CA PRO A 28 -10.63 -10.51 2.81
C PRO A 28 -11.04 -11.32 1.58
N GLY A 29 -10.05 -11.95 0.94
CA GLY A 29 -10.16 -12.67 -0.31
C GLY A 29 -9.90 -11.81 -1.56
N GLN A 30 -9.94 -10.47 -1.45
CA GLN A 30 -9.68 -9.60 -2.60
C GLN A 30 -8.20 -9.41 -2.88
N THR A 31 -7.91 -9.16 -4.16
CA THR A 31 -6.58 -8.86 -4.66
C THR A 31 -6.63 -7.57 -5.48
N ALA A 32 -5.64 -6.70 -5.28
CA ALA A 32 -5.47 -5.50 -6.09
C ALA A 32 -3.99 -5.27 -6.42
N LYS A 33 -3.75 -4.38 -7.38
CA LYS A 33 -2.42 -3.83 -7.62
C LYS A 33 -2.19 -2.62 -6.71
N LEU A 34 -1.01 -2.54 -6.11
CA LEU A 34 -0.56 -1.40 -5.32
C LEU A 34 0.84 -1.03 -5.81
N GLY A 35 0.91 0.05 -6.60
CA GLY A 35 2.04 0.25 -7.52
C GLY A 35 2.14 -0.93 -8.50
N GLU A 36 3.36 -1.44 -8.69
CA GLU A 36 3.66 -2.60 -9.54
C GLU A 36 3.55 -3.96 -8.82
N ARG A 37 3.18 -3.95 -7.53
CA ARG A 37 3.02 -5.15 -6.71
C ARG A 37 1.57 -5.63 -6.76
N GLN A 38 1.36 -6.93 -6.64
CA GLN A 38 0.03 -7.50 -6.45
C GLN A 38 -0.15 -7.88 -4.98
N VAL A 39 -1.23 -7.42 -4.36
CA VAL A 39 -1.50 -7.61 -2.93
C VAL A 39 -2.86 -8.27 -2.76
N THR A 40 -2.87 -9.41 -2.09
CA THR A 40 -4.09 -10.14 -1.70
C THR A 40 -4.29 -10.03 -0.20
N LEU A 41 -5.46 -9.57 0.23
CA LEU A 41 -5.84 -9.58 1.63
C LEU A 41 -6.37 -10.96 2.02
N LEU A 42 -5.65 -11.66 2.88
CA LEU A 42 -6.03 -13.04 3.26
C LEU A 42 -6.99 -13.06 4.44
N ARG A 43 -6.68 -12.29 5.50
CA ARG A 43 -7.44 -12.30 6.75
C ARG A 43 -7.26 -10.98 7.47
N VAL A 44 -8.32 -10.56 8.18
CA VAL A 44 -8.30 -9.47 9.14
C VAL A 44 -8.72 -10.01 10.50
N GLN A 45 -7.98 -9.65 11.55
CA GLN A 45 -8.37 -9.87 12.94
C GLN A 45 -8.48 -8.50 13.59
N ASP A 46 -9.69 -8.12 13.98
CA ASP A 46 -9.97 -6.81 14.56
C ASP A 46 -10.33 -6.95 16.04
N SER A 47 -9.47 -6.43 16.90
CA SER A 47 -9.67 -6.33 18.35
C SER A 47 -9.82 -4.87 18.80
N ARG A 48 -10.02 -3.94 17.86
CA ARG A 48 -10.29 -2.53 18.19
C ARG A 48 -11.65 -2.43 18.88
N CYS A 49 -11.77 -1.49 19.79
CA CYS A 49 -13.04 -1.25 20.47
C CYS A 49 -14.01 -0.56 19.49
N PRO A 50 -15.23 -1.10 19.29
CA PRO A 50 -16.22 -0.44 18.45
C PRO A 50 -16.62 0.95 18.98
N PRO A 51 -17.12 1.84 18.12
CA PRO A 51 -17.63 3.14 18.55
C PRO A 51 -18.74 2.99 19.59
N GLY A 52 -18.70 3.81 20.64
CA GLY A 52 -19.73 3.81 21.70
C GLY A 52 -19.58 2.72 22.76
N VAL A 53 -18.50 1.94 22.73
CA VAL A 53 -18.21 0.91 23.74
C VAL A 53 -16.95 1.29 24.53
N GLN A 54 -16.92 1.01 25.83
CA GLN A 54 -15.72 1.18 26.65
C GLN A 54 -15.04 -0.17 26.85
N CYS A 55 -13.88 -0.36 26.22
CA CYS A 55 -13.07 -1.57 26.36
C CYS A 55 -11.86 -1.32 27.27
N VAL A 56 -11.63 -2.18 28.26
CA VAL A 56 -10.49 -2.07 29.18
C VAL A 56 -9.18 -2.54 28.54
N ARG A 57 -9.23 -3.54 27.64
CA ARG A 57 -8.09 -4.03 26.84
C ARG A 57 -8.54 -4.34 25.43
N ALA A 58 -8.28 -3.42 24.50
CA ALA A 58 -8.59 -3.50 23.08
C ALA A 58 -7.75 -2.44 22.36
N GLY A 59 -7.63 -2.53 21.04
CA GLY A 59 -7.04 -1.41 20.29
C GLY A 59 -6.28 -1.75 19.03
N GLU A 60 -6.13 -3.03 18.68
CA GLU A 60 -5.35 -3.42 17.52
C GLU A 60 -6.19 -4.17 16.48
N LEU A 61 -5.91 -3.87 15.21
CA LEU A 61 -6.29 -4.68 14.06
C LEU A 61 -5.02 -5.25 13.45
N SER A 62 -5.06 -6.51 13.04
CA SER A 62 -3.99 -7.13 12.25
C SER A 62 -4.52 -7.67 10.93
N ALA A 63 -3.77 -7.44 9.85
CA ALA A 63 -4.08 -7.94 8.51
C ALA A 63 -2.97 -8.85 8.01
N SER A 64 -3.33 -10.03 7.52
CA SER A 64 -2.43 -10.94 6.81
C SER A 64 -2.55 -10.72 5.31
N LEU A 65 -1.42 -10.46 4.65
CA LEU A 65 -1.34 -10.15 3.23
C LEU A 65 -0.45 -11.16 2.52
N LEU A 66 -0.84 -11.53 1.29
CA LEU A 66 0.07 -12.13 0.32
C LEU A 66 0.50 -11.03 -0.65
N VAL A 67 1.81 -10.83 -0.79
CA VAL A 67 2.39 -9.84 -1.69
C VAL A 67 3.20 -10.55 -2.75
N VAL A 68 2.88 -10.29 -4.02
CA VAL A 68 3.71 -10.67 -5.16
C VAL A 68 4.50 -9.43 -5.58
N ALA A 69 5.83 -9.55 -5.51
CA ALA A 69 6.78 -8.48 -5.76
C ALA A 69 6.76 -8.04 -7.23
N ALA A 70 7.10 -6.77 -7.45
CA ALA A 70 7.16 -6.21 -8.79
C ALA A 70 8.26 -6.87 -9.65
N PRO A 71 8.15 -6.86 -10.99
CA PRO A 71 9.26 -7.19 -11.87
C PRO A 71 10.51 -6.38 -11.50
N GLY A 72 11.67 -7.02 -11.44
CA GLY A 72 12.93 -6.36 -11.05
C GLY A 72 13.13 -6.07 -9.55
N GLU A 73 12.12 -6.25 -8.69
CA GLU A 73 12.30 -6.12 -7.24
C GLU A 73 13.20 -7.25 -6.70
N ALA A 74 14.19 -6.91 -5.88
CA ALA A 74 15.10 -7.87 -5.26
C ALA A 74 14.41 -8.69 -4.16
N GLY A 75 14.89 -9.91 -3.94
CA GLY A 75 14.38 -10.81 -2.90
C GLY A 75 13.25 -11.75 -3.38
N PRO A 76 12.52 -12.37 -2.45
CA PRO A 76 11.51 -13.37 -2.79
C PRO A 76 10.36 -12.74 -3.58
N ARG A 77 9.92 -13.45 -4.63
CA ARG A 77 8.80 -13.06 -5.50
C ARG A 77 7.48 -13.01 -4.77
N THR A 78 7.30 -13.83 -3.74
CA THR A 78 6.08 -13.91 -2.96
C THR A 78 6.41 -13.82 -1.48
N ARG A 79 5.68 -12.99 -0.72
CA ARG A 79 5.89 -12.76 0.71
C ARG A 79 4.56 -12.75 1.44
N LEU A 80 4.55 -13.31 2.65
CA LEU A 80 3.45 -13.13 3.59
C LEU A 80 3.82 -12.00 4.55
N LEU A 81 2.97 -10.97 4.61
CA LEU A 81 3.14 -9.85 5.52
C LEU A 81 2.04 -9.85 6.57
N ARG A 82 2.38 -9.34 7.76
CA ARG A 82 1.42 -9.07 8.82
C ARG A 82 1.58 -7.62 9.24
N LEU A 83 0.58 -6.80 8.91
CA LEU A 83 0.51 -5.40 9.26
C LEU A 83 -0.47 -5.20 10.43
N THR A 84 -0.23 -4.18 11.25
CA THR A 84 -1.13 -3.80 12.35
C THR A 84 -1.59 -2.34 12.29
N LEU A 85 -2.75 -2.07 12.87
CA LEU A 85 -3.32 -0.74 13.08
C LEU A 85 -3.78 -0.63 14.56
N PRO A 86 -3.28 0.34 15.36
CA PRO A 86 -2.22 1.29 15.03
C PRO A 86 -0.93 0.58 14.67
N ALA A 87 -0.07 1.26 13.89
CA ALA A 87 1.17 0.65 13.41
C ALA A 87 2.05 0.23 14.59
N GLY A 88 2.27 -1.09 14.73
CA GLY A 88 3.28 -1.65 15.62
C GLY A 88 4.68 -1.53 15.02
N PRO A 89 5.71 -2.18 15.61
CA PRO A 89 7.05 -2.25 15.05
C PRO A 89 7.04 -3.10 13.76
N ASN A 90 6.63 -2.50 12.64
CA ASN A 90 6.61 -3.09 11.31
C ASN A 90 7.99 -3.03 10.66
N ILE A 91 9.04 -3.38 11.42
CA ILE A 91 10.43 -3.31 10.96
C ILE A 91 10.65 -4.38 9.90
N GLY A 92 11.02 -3.96 8.69
CA GLY A 92 11.44 -4.85 7.60
C GLY A 92 10.33 -5.33 6.63
N GLN A 93 9.11 -4.80 6.68
CA GLN A 93 7.99 -5.27 5.85
C GLN A 93 7.73 -4.45 4.55
N GLY A 94 8.77 -3.92 3.91
CA GLY A 94 8.72 -3.51 2.51
C GLY A 94 7.67 -2.43 2.14
N GLU A 95 7.65 -1.32 2.87
CA GLU A 95 6.92 -0.07 2.54
C GLU A 95 5.38 -0.14 2.52
N LEU A 96 4.76 -1.28 2.86
CA LEU A 96 3.31 -1.39 2.93
C LEU A 96 2.77 -1.06 4.32
N HIS A 97 1.72 -0.25 4.35
CA HIS A 97 1.11 0.24 5.59
C HIS A 97 -0.41 0.10 5.57
N LEU A 98 -0.97 -0.36 6.68
CA LEU A 98 -2.40 -0.16 6.98
C LEU A 98 -2.60 1.30 7.37
N VAL A 99 -3.44 2.01 6.63
CA VAL A 99 -3.72 3.43 6.87
C VAL A 99 -5.09 3.67 7.48
N ASP A 100 -6.04 2.77 7.24
CA ASP A 100 -7.36 2.79 7.84
C ASP A 100 -7.97 1.39 7.88
N ALA A 101 -9.08 1.27 8.61
CA ALA A 101 -9.96 0.11 8.54
C ALA A 101 -11.35 0.42 9.07
N THR A 102 -12.39 -0.05 8.38
CA THR A 102 -13.79 0.07 8.82
C THR A 102 -14.15 -0.99 9.85
N PHE A 103 -15.15 -0.69 10.69
CA PHE A 103 -15.85 -1.70 11.47
C PHE A 103 -16.91 -2.36 10.57
N GLY A 104 -17.04 -3.69 10.60
CA GLY A 104 -18.03 -4.42 9.81
C GLY A 104 -17.67 -5.87 9.53
N ARG A 105 -18.55 -6.60 8.83
CA ARG A 105 -18.32 -7.97 8.35
C ARG A 105 -18.66 -8.07 6.86
N PRO A 106 -17.67 -8.28 5.97
CA PRO A 106 -16.23 -8.25 6.25
C PRO A 106 -15.72 -6.82 6.54
N PRO A 107 -14.68 -6.65 7.36
CA PRO A 107 -14.02 -5.35 7.51
C PRO A 107 -13.28 -4.98 6.21
N ARG A 108 -13.31 -3.69 5.86
CA ARG A 108 -12.52 -3.12 4.77
C ARG A 108 -11.26 -2.49 5.36
N VAL A 109 -10.12 -2.67 4.71
CA VAL A 109 -8.84 -2.08 5.13
C VAL A 109 -8.20 -1.30 3.99
N GLY A 110 -7.72 -0.10 4.30
CA GLY A 110 -6.93 0.73 3.40
C GLY A 110 -5.45 0.40 3.51
N LEU A 111 -4.83 0.15 2.36
CA LEU A 111 -3.39 -0.10 2.21
C LEU A 111 -2.74 1.03 1.43
N SER A 112 -1.51 1.37 1.82
CA SER A 112 -0.69 2.40 1.18
C SER A 112 0.75 1.92 1.06
N ASP A 113 1.42 2.26 -0.04
CA ASP A 113 2.86 2.08 -0.24
C ASP A 113 3.71 3.28 0.26
N TYR A 114 3.04 4.25 0.87
CA TYR A 114 3.65 5.42 1.49
C TYR A 114 3.27 5.52 2.97
N PHE A 115 4.27 5.75 3.82
CA PHE A 115 4.09 6.06 5.23
C PHE A 115 4.10 7.57 5.45
N ARG A 116 2.97 8.14 5.85
CA ARG A 116 2.93 9.53 6.35
C ARG A 116 3.11 9.47 7.87
N ARG A 117 4.26 9.95 8.37
CA ARG A 117 4.54 10.08 9.81
C ARG A 117 3.72 11.21 10.43
#